data_AF-A0A443YS91-F1
#
_entry.id   AF-A0A443YS91-F1
#
_cell.length_a   1.000
_cell.length_b   1.000
_cell.length_c   1.000
_cell.angle_alpha   90.00
_cell.angle_beta   90.00
_cell.angle_gamma   90.00
#
_symmetry.space_group_name_H-M   'P 1'
#
loop_
_entity.id
_entity.type
_entity.pdbx_description
1 polymer ?
#
loop_
_entity_poly.entity_id
_entity_poly.type
_entity_poly.pdbx_seq_one_letter_code
_entity_poly.pdbx_strand_id
1 'polypeptide(L)'
;MKLEYRDTREFVPVDADKGLDRLTGEMVKGDSKAPESYTRLPKCKFCQNYSESEDNMGICEASMQEGKFMAYGDMTAVTCDMFKEA
;
A
#
# COMPACT_ATOMS: atom_id res chain seq x y z
N MET A 1 -10.70 9.02 -3.91
CA MET A 1 -9.36 9.07 -3.26
C MET A 1 -8.32 9.20 -4.35
N LYS A 2 -7.36 10.12 -4.22
CA LYS A 2 -6.34 10.35 -5.26
C LYS A 2 -5.13 9.47 -4.95
N LEU A 3 -4.86 8.46 -5.77
CA LEU A 3 -3.73 7.54 -5.57
C LEU A 3 -2.42 8.20 -5.99
N GLU A 4 -1.34 7.84 -5.29
CA GLU A 4 0.04 8.07 -5.71
C GLU A 4 0.55 6.86 -6.49
N TYR A 5 1.62 7.01 -7.29
CA TYR A 5 2.20 5.89 -8.03
C TYR A 5 2.57 4.71 -7.11
N ARG A 6 3.15 4.98 -5.93
CA ARG A 6 3.47 3.94 -4.93
C ARG A 6 2.26 3.14 -4.45
N ASP A 7 1.05 3.62 -4.69
CA ASP A 7 -0.21 2.97 -4.32
C ASP A 7 -0.83 2.14 -5.44
N THR A 8 -0.15 1.95 -6.57
CA THR A 8 -0.70 1.23 -7.73
C THR A 8 0.09 -0.02 -8.11
N ARG A 9 -0.57 -0.95 -8.82
CA ARG A 9 0.01 -2.20 -9.32
C ARG A 9 1.00 -1.97 -10.47
N GLU A 10 0.87 -0.83 -11.15
CA GLU A 10 1.64 -0.45 -12.31
C GLU A 10 3.01 0.12 -11.94
N PHE A 11 3.18 0.57 -10.69
CA PHE A 11 4.46 1.06 -10.19
C PHE A 11 5.38 -0.08 -9.75
N VAL A 12 6.59 -0.10 -10.31
CA VAL A 12 7.67 -1.01 -9.93
C VAL A 12 8.72 -0.20 -9.16
N PRO A 13 8.85 -0.38 -7.83
CA PRO A 13 9.81 0.40 -7.05
C PRO A 13 11.25 0.07 -7.47
N VAL A 14 12.07 1.11 -7.63
CA VAL A 14 13.50 0.98 -7.94
C VAL A 14 14.33 1.40 -6.72
N ASP A 15 13.98 2.52 -6.10
CA ASP A 15 14.56 2.99 -4.85
C ASP A 15 13.52 3.72 -3.97
N ALA A 16 13.98 4.40 -2.93
CA ALA A 16 13.11 5.08 -1.96
C ALA A 16 12.32 6.27 -2.53
N ASP A 17 12.77 6.88 -3.63
CA ASP A 17 12.15 8.07 -4.24
C ASP A 17 11.38 7.73 -5.52
N LYS A 18 11.88 6.79 -6.32
CA LYS A 18 11.38 6.55 -7.69
C LYS A 18 11.27 5.08 -8.06
N GLY A 19 10.50 4.86 -9.12
CA GLY A 19 10.29 3.57 -9.73
C GLY A 19 9.97 3.70 -11.21
N LEU A 20 9.66 2.58 -11.83
CA LEU A 20 9.21 2.49 -13.21
C LEU A 20 7.69 2.39 -13.25
N ASP A 21 7.05 3.17 -14.11
CA ASP A 21 5.72 2.82 -14.61
C ASP A 21 5.87 1.67 -15.61
N ARG A 22 5.36 0.49 -15.26
CA ARG A 22 5.52 -0.70 -16.08
C ARG A 22 4.73 -0.67 -17.40
N LEU A 23 3.76 0.23 -17.53
CA LEU A 23 2.94 0.35 -18.74
C LEU A 23 3.61 1.25 -19.79
N THR A 24 4.26 2.32 -19.35
CA THR A 24 4.93 3.30 -20.25
C THR A 24 6.43 3.07 -20.34
N GLY A 25 7.04 2.45 -19.33
CA GLY A 25 8.49 2.33 -19.18
C GLY A 25 9.16 3.59 -18.64
N GLU A 26 8.40 4.63 -18.27
CA GLU A 26 8.95 5.88 -17.75
C GLU A 26 9.38 5.77 -16.29
N MET A 27 10.43 6.52 -15.92
CA MET A 27 10.81 6.71 -14.52
C MET A 27 9.89 7.75 -13.88
N VAL A 28 9.24 7.37 -12.78
CA VAL A 28 8.27 8.21 -12.07
C VAL A 28 8.61 8.28 -10.58
N LYS A 29 8.29 9.41 -9.93
CA LYS A 29 8.43 9.53 -8.46
C LYS A 29 7.29 8.77 -7.78
N GLY A 30 7.60 8.05 -6.70
CA GLY A 30 6.62 7.29 -5.94
C GLY A 30 5.46 8.15 -5.43
N ASP A 31 5.75 9.39 -5.00
CA ASP A 31 4.79 10.34 -4.41
C ASP A 31 4.02 11.16 -5.45
N SER A 32 4.28 10.94 -6.74
CA SER A 32 3.50 11.62 -7.78
C SER A 32 2.10 11.05 -7.89
N LYS A 33 1.13 11.89 -8.29
CA LYS A 33 -0.24 11.45 -8.59
C LYS A 33 -0.19 10.34 -9.64
N ALA A 34 -0.83 9.20 -9.34
CA ALA A 34 -1.07 8.15 -10.33
C ALA A 34 -2.23 8.52 -11.29
N PRO A 35 -2.19 8.05 -12.55
CA PRO A 35 -3.33 8.11 -13.45
C PRO A 35 -4.59 7.48 -12.84
N GLU A 36 -5.76 8.04 -13.14
CA GLU A 36 -7.04 7.61 -12.53
C GLU A 36 -7.48 6.21 -12.97
N SER A 37 -6.95 5.72 -14.08
CA SER A 37 -7.19 4.37 -14.60
C SER A 37 -6.36 3.28 -13.91
N TYR A 38 -5.44 3.65 -13.02
CA TYR A 38 -4.50 2.69 -12.44
C TYR A 38 -5.11 1.83 -11.33
N THR A 39 -4.59 0.63 -11.21
CA THR A 39 -5.13 -0.37 -10.29
C THR A 39 -4.54 -0.17 -8.90
N ARG A 40 -5.39 0.01 -7.89
CA ARG A 40 -4.96 0.08 -6.48
C ARG A 40 -4.13 -1.16 -6.10
N LEU A 41 -2.93 -0.95 -5.57
CA LEU A 41 -2.11 -1.98 -4.93
C LEU A 41 -2.68 -2.28 -3.55
N PRO A 42 -2.98 -3.55 -3.20
CA PRO A 42 -3.34 -3.91 -1.84
C PRO A 42 -2.24 -3.48 -0.87
N LYS A 43 -2.63 -2.63 0.09
CA LYS A 43 -1.81 -2.15 1.19
C LYS A 43 -2.62 -2.16 2.48
N CYS A 44 -1.96 -2.23 3.63
CA CYS A 44 -2.65 -2.20 4.92
C CYS A 44 -3.56 -0.98 5.09
N LYS A 45 -3.16 0.22 4.64
CA LYS A 45 -4.02 1.43 4.67
C LYS A 45 -5.31 1.32 3.83
N PHE A 46 -5.41 0.32 2.97
CA PHE A 46 -6.60 0.01 2.18
C PHE A 46 -7.31 -1.26 2.65
N CYS A 47 -6.96 -1.77 3.83
CA CYS A 47 -7.53 -2.97 4.41
C CYS A 47 -8.49 -2.62 5.55
N GLN A 48 -9.68 -3.25 5.58
CA GLN A 48 -10.66 -3.08 6.67
C GLN A 48 -10.15 -3.58 8.04
N ASN A 49 -9.14 -4.46 8.07
CA ASN A 49 -8.58 -4.96 9.33
C ASN A 49 -7.44 -4.07 9.86
N TYR A 50 -7.06 -3.00 9.16
CA TYR A 50 -6.00 -2.11 9.62
C TYR A 50 -6.60 -0.95 10.42
N SER A 51 -6.09 -0.78 11.64
CA SER A 51 -6.38 0.38 12.49
C SER A 51 -5.10 1.20 12.60
N GLU A 52 -5.12 2.45 12.13
CA GLU A 52 -3.99 3.36 12.26
C GLU A 52 -3.78 3.79 13.73
N SER A 53 -2.51 3.84 14.15
CA SER A 53 -2.07 4.37 15.44
C SER A 53 -1.13 5.56 15.21
N GLU A 54 -0.43 6.01 16.25
CA GLU A 54 0.55 7.08 16.12
C GLU A 54 1.75 6.66 15.24
N ASP A 55 2.42 7.66 14.64
CA ASP A 55 3.71 7.54 13.93
C ASP A 55 3.78 6.60 12.71
N ASN A 56 2.76 6.60 11.83
CA ASN A 56 2.68 5.72 10.64
C ASN A 56 2.62 4.22 10.97
N MET A 57 2.40 3.90 12.24
CA MET A 57 2.20 2.54 12.71
C MET A 57 0.70 2.27 12.81
N GLY A 58 0.37 0.99 12.93
CA GLY A 58 -0.98 0.57 13.19
C GLY A 58 -1.03 -0.86 13.67
N ILE A 59 -2.24 -1.35 13.81
CA ILE A 59 -2.53 -2.68 14.33
C ILE A 59 -3.39 -3.42 13.30
N CYS A 60 -3.07 -4.69 13.09
CA CYS A 60 -3.88 -5.61 12.31
C CYS A 60 -4.90 -6.32 13.21
N GLU A 61 -6.16 -5.97 13.07
CA GLU A 61 -7.26 -6.52 13.85
C GLU A 61 -7.59 -7.97 13.52
N ALA A 62 -7.15 -8.46 12.36
CA ALA A 62 -7.27 -9.87 11.98
C ALA A 62 -6.35 -10.79 12.79
N SER A 63 -5.36 -10.25 13.51
CA SER A 63 -4.52 -11.06 14.40
C SER A 63 -5.32 -11.57 15.60
N MET A 64 -5.20 -12.88 15.84
CA MET A 64 -5.78 -13.59 16.97
C MET A 64 -4.80 -13.77 18.14
N GLN A 65 -3.58 -13.23 18.04
CA GLN A 65 -2.56 -13.34 19.09
C GLN A 65 -2.83 -12.38 20.25
N GLU A 66 -2.49 -12.79 21.48
CA GLU A 66 -2.40 -11.89 22.63
C GLU A 66 -1.21 -10.94 22.42
N GLY A 67 -1.52 -9.66 22.23
CA GLY A 67 -0.62 -8.72 21.56
C GLY A 67 -0.92 -8.74 20.06
N LYS A 68 -1.81 -7.85 19.62
CA LYS A 68 -2.19 -7.73 18.22
C LYS A 68 -0.95 -7.49 17.35
N PHE A 69 -1.01 -7.95 16.10
CA PHE A 69 0.12 -7.81 15.18
C PHE A 69 0.28 -6.35 14.76
N MET A 70 1.49 -5.83 14.87
CA MET A 70 1.83 -4.49 14.41
C MET A 70 1.88 -4.46 12.88
N ALA A 71 1.24 -3.46 12.28
CA ALA A 71 1.26 -3.20 10.85
C ALA A 71 1.64 -1.73 10.60
N TYR A 72 1.86 -1.36 9.35
CA TYR A 72 2.02 0.04 8.94
C TYR A 72 1.30 0.25 7.62
N GLY A 73 0.75 1.45 7.40
CA GLY A 73 -0.20 1.71 6.32
C GLY A 73 0.32 1.36 4.92
N ASP A 74 1.59 1.63 4.65
CA ASP A 74 2.23 1.34 3.35
C ASP A 74 2.73 -0.11 3.18
N MET A 75 2.50 -1.00 4.14
CA MET A 75 2.85 -2.41 4.02
C MET A 75 2.05 -3.04 2.87
N THR A 76 2.76 -3.63 1.92
CA THR A 76 2.14 -4.28 0.75
C THR A 76 1.43 -5.57 1.17
N ALA A 77 0.15 -5.70 0.82
CA ALA A 77 -0.74 -6.76 1.29
C ALA A 77 -1.15 -7.75 0.18
N VAL A 78 -0.38 -7.82 -0.92
CA VAL A 78 -0.70 -8.64 -2.11
C VAL A 78 -0.82 -10.14 -1.80
N THR A 79 -0.04 -10.62 -0.84
CA THR A 79 -0.01 -12.04 -0.42
C THR A 79 -0.64 -12.24 0.96
N CYS A 80 -1.38 -11.25 1.47
CA CYS A 80 -2.02 -11.35 2.78
C CYS A 80 -3.40 -12.03 2.62
N ASP A 81 -3.52 -13.27 3.09
CA ASP A 81 -4.77 -14.04 3.02
C ASP A 81 -5.92 -13.38 3.80
N MET A 82 -5.60 -12.51 4.76
CA MET A 82 -6.57 -11.81 5.59
C MET A 82 -6.96 -10.44 5.00
N PHE A 83 -6.41 -10.02 3.86
CA PHE A 83 -6.72 -8.72 3.27
C PHE A 83 -8.21 -8.61 2.90
N LYS A 84 -8.86 -7.58 3.42
CA LYS A 84 -10.24 -7.21 3.09
C LYS A 84 -10.25 -5.79 2.58
N GLU A 85 -10.69 -5.60 1.35
CA GLU A 85 -10.69 -4.30 0.69
C GLU A 85 -11.63 -3.32 1.40
N ALA A 86 -11.11 -2.16 1.81
CA ALA A 86 -11.87 -1.04 2.36
C ALA A 86 -12.38 -0.10 1.26
#